data_AF-A0A523Z4R1-F1
#
_entry.id   AF-A0A523Z4R1-F1
#
_cell.length_a   1.000
_cell.length_b   1.000
_cell.length_c   1.000
_cell.angle_alpha   90.00
_cell.angle_beta   90.00
_cell.angle_gamma   90.00
#
_symmetry.space_group_name_H-M   'P 1'
#
loop_
_entity.id
_entity.type
_entity.pdbx_description
1 polymer ?
#
loop_
_entity_poly.entity_id
_entity_poly.type
_entity_poly.pdbx_seq_one_letter_code
_entity_poly.pdbx_strand_id
1 'polypeptide(L)'
;MTEQSASIFARPTLGTKFHIDFEYWDRADRDLNIYLRSHLCPEHQEAYADVEADTLVDSVNPKTAEVTRVLGIQHTLISHCSLQPDYLTPQTTLVNAIFRVFLSNGNSPLTPEDLGEILNRPARTILRMLSGGRVYKGIRPLLED
;
A
#
# COMPACT_ATOMS: atom_id res chain seq x y z
N MET A 1 4.38 -17.69 27.90
CA MET A 1 3.79 -16.47 28.48
C MET A 1 3.79 -15.44 27.37
N THR A 2 2.71 -15.35 26.60
CA THR A 2 2.59 -14.44 25.46
C THR A 2 1.81 -13.22 25.93
N GLU A 3 2.52 -12.14 26.23
CA GLU A 3 1.91 -10.83 26.49
C GLU A 3 1.25 -10.35 25.19
N GLN A 4 -0.08 -10.45 25.15
CA GLN A 4 -0.89 -9.70 24.20
C GLN A 4 -0.81 -8.24 24.63
N SER A 5 0.04 -7.45 23.98
CA SER A 5 0.07 -6.01 24.17
C SER A 5 -1.29 -5.45 23.72
N ALA A 6 -2.06 -4.95 24.67
CA ALA A 6 -3.37 -4.38 24.43
C ALA A 6 -3.21 -3.06 23.68
N SER A 7 -3.28 -3.11 22.36
CA SER A 7 -3.28 -1.92 21.49
C SER A 7 -4.43 -1.00 21.90
N ILE A 8 -4.10 0.19 22.40
CA ILE A 8 -5.08 1.24 22.71
C ILE A 8 -5.81 1.57 21.42
N PHE A 9 -7.11 1.24 21.35
CA PHE A 9 -8.01 1.61 20.25
C PHE A 9 -8.28 3.13 20.28
N ALA A 10 -7.26 3.93 19.97
CA ALA A 10 -7.44 5.34 19.70
C ALA A 10 -8.21 5.47 18.38
N ARG A 11 -9.29 6.26 18.36
CA ARG A 11 -10.00 6.57 17.11
C ARG A 11 -9.03 7.31 16.17
N PRO A 12 -8.84 6.84 14.92
CA PRO A 12 -7.99 7.55 13.97
C PRO A 12 -8.48 8.98 13.75
N THR A 13 -7.53 9.89 13.57
CA THR A 13 -7.76 11.32 13.32
C THR A 13 -7.15 11.71 11.96
N LEU A 14 -7.33 12.97 11.55
CA LEU A 14 -6.71 13.48 10.33
C LEU A 14 -5.17 13.41 10.34
N GLY A 15 -4.56 13.42 11.53
CA GLY A 15 -3.10 13.28 11.70
C GLY A 15 -2.64 11.84 11.91
N THR A 16 -3.53 10.85 11.97
CA THR A 16 -3.14 9.45 12.13
C THR A 16 -2.51 8.94 10.84
N LYS A 17 -1.28 8.43 10.90
CA LYS A 17 -0.61 7.82 9.77
C LYS A 17 -1.21 6.45 9.48
N PHE A 18 -1.28 6.08 8.20
CA PHE A 18 -1.72 4.77 7.73
C PHE A 18 -0.63 4.14 6.87
N HIS A 19 -0.61 2.81 6.80
CA HIS A 19 0.25 2.03 5.91
C HIS A 19 -0.47 0.75 5.45
N ILE A 20 0.07 0.07 4.45
CA ILE A 20 -0.33 -1.30 4.08
C ILE A 20 0.32 -2.26 5.07
N ASP A 21 -0.48 -2.99 5.82
CA ASP A 21 -0.08 -4.17 6.59
C ASP A 21 -0.04 -5.36 5.62
N PHE A 22 1.16 -5.77 5.19
CA PHE A 22 1.29 -6.92 4.27
C PHE A 22 0.91 -8.24 4.96
N GLU A 23 1.20 -8.40 6.25
CA GLU A 23 0.79 -9.59 7.03
C GLU A 23 -0.73 -9.73 7.18
N TYR A 24 -1.49 -8.64 7.01
CA TYR A 24 -2.95 -8.72 6.92
C TYR A 24 -3.39 -9.61 5.76
N TRP A 25 -2.67 -9.61 4.63
CA TRP A 25 -3.04 -10.39 3.45
C TRP A 25 -2.91 -11.89 3.69
N ASP A 26 -1.82 -12.31 4.33
CA ASP A 26 -1.59 -13.69 4.75
C ASP A 26 -2.69 -14.16 5.71
N ARG A 27 -3.00 -13.34 6.73
CA ARG A 27 -4.04 -13.65 7.72
C ARG A 27 -5.46 -13.64 7.14
N ALA A 28 -5.69 -12.86 6.09
CA ALA A 28 -7.00 -12.73 5.45
C ALA A 28 -7.24 -13.79 4.37
N ASP A 29 -6.30 -14.73 4.15
CA ASP A 29 -6.31 -15.72 3.07
C ASP A 29 -6.57 -15.07 1.71
N ARG A 30 -5.88 -13.95 1.47
CA ARG A 30 -5.99 -13.20 0.22
C ARG A 30 -4.67 -13.20 -0.50
N ASP A 31 -4.73 -13.56 -1.77
CA ASP A 31 -3.57 -13.55 -2.63
C ASP A 31 -3.14 -12.11 -2.96
N LEU A 32 -2.14 -11.64 -2.22
CA LEU A 32 -1.50 -10.33 -2.42
C LEU A 32 -0.92 -10.23 -3.84
N ASN A 33 -0.36 -11.32 -4.36
CA ASN A 33 0.26 -11.33 -5.69
C ASN A 33 -0.75 -11.08 -6.80
N ILE A 34 -1.89 -11.78 -6.78
CA ILE A 34 -2.98 -11.54 -7.73
C ILE A 34 -3.43 -10.08 -7.67
N TYR A 35 -3.51 -9.53 -6.45
CA TYR A 35 -3.91 -8.14 -6.29
C TYR A 35 -2.86 -7.16 -6.85
N LEU A 36 -1.57 -7.35 -6.56
CA LEU A 36 -0.49 -6.53 -7.09
C LEU A 36 -0.40 -6.59 -8.62
N ARG A 37 -0.66 -7.75 -9.23
CA ARG A 37 -0.73 -7.90 -10.71
C ARG A 37 -1.78 -6.98 -11.32
N SER A 38 -2.93 -6.81 -10.69
CA SER A 38 -3.98 -5.89 -11.16
C SER A 38 -3.58 -4.40 -11.15
N HIS A 39 -2.46 -4.07 -10.51
CA HIS A 39 -1.92 -2.71 -10.44
C HIS A 39 -0.75 -2.45 -11.39
N LEU A 40 -0.23 -3.48 -12.08
CA LEU A 40 0.81 -3.34 -13.09
C LEU A 40 0.27 -2.68 -14.36
N CYS A 41 1.17 -2.09 -15.16
CA CYS A 41 0.85 -1.67 -16.53
C CYS A 41 0.67 -2.89 -17.46
N PRO A 42 0.02 -2.74 -18.63
CA PRO A 42 -0.28 -3.88 -19.51
C PRO A 42 0.93 -4.74 -19.85
N GLU A 43 2.07 -4.12 -20.15
CA GLU A 43 3.35 -4.81 -20.42
C GLU A 43 3.77 -5.75 -19.28
N HIS A 44 3.72 -5.25 -18.04
CA HIS A 44 4.12 -6.05 -16.88
C HIS A 44 3.02 -7.02 -16.42
N GLN A 45 1.75 -6.73 -16.70
CA GLN A 45 0.69 -7.72 -16.50
C GLN A 45 0.92 -8.97 -17.35
N GLU A 46 1.34 -8.80 -18.60
CA GLU A 46 1.72 -9.91 -19.48
C GLU A 46 3.00 -10.60 -19.00
N ALA A 47 4.04 -9.83 -18.65
CA ALA A 47 5.31 -10.38 -18.18
C ALA A 47 5.17 -11.24 -16.90
N TYR A 48 4.23 -10.89 -16.02
CA TYR A 48 3.95 -11.62 -14.78
C TYR A 48 2.78 -12.61 -14.90
N ALA A 49 2.24 -12.88 -16.09
CA ALA A 49 1.12 -13.81 -16.27
C ALA A 49 1.48 -15.23 -15.77
N ASP A 50 2.66 -15.72 -16.16
CA ASP A 50 3.12 -17.09 -15.91
C ASP A 50 4.24 -17.19 -14.86
N VAL A 51 4.66 -16.07 -14.27
CA VAL A 51 5.79 -16.03 -13.31
C VAL A 51 5.28 -16.16 -11.88
N GLU A 52 5.84 -17.08 -11.10
CA GLU A 52 5.59 -17.13 -9.65
C GLU A 52 6.02 -15.80 -9.00
N ALA A 53 5.03 -15.09 -8.45
CA ALA A 53 5.18 -13.73 -7.97
C ALA A 53 5.92 -13.62 -6.62
N ASP A 54 6.31 -14.76 -6.05
CA ASP A 54 7.03 -14.88 -4.77
C ASP A 54 8.55 -14.70 -4.90
N THR A 55 9.03 -14.39 -6.11
CA THR A 55 10.46 -14.11 -6.33
C THR A 55 10.87 -12.86 -5.55
N LEU A 56 11.79 -13.00 -4.60
CA LEU A 56 12.36 -11.85 -3.87
C LEU A 56 13.52 -11.24 -4.64
N VAL A 57 13.59 -9.91 -4.64
CA VAL A 57 14.70 -9.13 -5.21
C VAL A 57 15.27 -8.17 -4.19
N ASP A 58 16.56 -7.92 -4.27
CA ASP A 58 17.23 -6.90 -3.48
C ASP A 58 16.92 -5.52 -4.11
N SER A 59 16.16 -4.70 -3.41
CA SER A 59 15.79 -3.34 -3.83
C SER A 59 16.61 -2.32 -3.05
N VAL A 60 17.29 -1.43 -3.77
CA VAL A 60 18.11 -0.37 -3.18
C VAL A 60 17.33 0.93 -3.17
N ASN A 61 17.16 1.56 -2.00
CA ASN A 61 16.58 2.89 -1.91
C ASN A 61 17.58 3.93 -2.42
N PRO A 62 17.25 4.72 -3.47
CA PRO A 62 18.19 5.65 -4.09
C PRO A 62 18.59 6.82 -3.19
N LYS A 63 17.82 7.12 -2.13
CA LYS A 63 18.11 8.20 -1.19
C LYS A 63 18.90 7.74 0.03
N THR A 64 18.60 6.56 0.57
CA THR A 64 19.21 6.06 1.81
C THR A 64 20.32 5.04 1.59
N ALA A 65 20.46 4.50 0.37
CA ALA A 65 21.31 3.36 0.05
C ALA A 65 20.99 2.08 0.86
N GLU A 66 19.83 2.05 1.50
CA GLU A 66 19.34 0.87 2.22
C GLU A 66 18.93 -0.21 1.24
N VAL A 67 19.33 -1.46 1.52
CA VAL A 67 18.97 -2.65 0.74
C VAL A 67 17.86 -3.39 1.47
N THR A 68 16.71 -3.52 0.83
CA THR A 68 15.57 -4.28 1.36
C THR A 68 15.19 -5.40 0.41
N ARG A 69 14.77 -6.55 0.96
CA ARG A 69 14.21 -7.64 0.16
C ARG A 69 12.72 -7.42 0.00
N VAL A 70 12.27 -7.30 -1.24
CA VAL A 70 10.86 -7.12 -1.61
C VAL A 70 10.48 -8.10 -2.71
N LEU A 71 9.18 -8.31 -2.92
CA LEU A 71 8.71 -9.12 -4.05
C LEU A 71 9.13 -8.44 -5.38
N GLY A 72 9.52 -9.22 -6.38
CA GLY A 72 9.91 -8.73 -7.70
C GLY A 72 8.79 -7.91 -8.34
N ILE A 73 7.54 -8.38 -8.19
CA ILE A 73 6.37 -7.64 -8.65
C ILE A 73 6.20 -6.29 -7.95
N GLN A 74 6.48 -6.23 -6.65
CA GLN A 74 6.47 -4.98 -5.88
C GLN A 74 7.58 -4.05 -6.35
N HIS A 75 8.79 -4.56 -6.56
CA HIS A 75 9.90 -3.77 -7.10
C HIS A 75 9.54 -3.18 -8.47
N THR A 76 9.10 -4.00 -9.43
CA THR A 76 8.68 -3.54 -10.77
C THR A 76 7.56 -2.50 -10.70
N LEU A 77 6.60 -2.70 -9.81
CA LEU A 77 5.52 -1.75 -9.64
C LEU A 77 6.05 -0.39 -9.20
N ILE A 78 6.94 -0.35 -8.20
CA ILE A 78 7.50 0.88 -7.62
C ILE A 78 8.52 1.56 -8.54
N SER A 79 9.42 0.78 -9.15
CA SER A 79 10.52 1.31 -9.95
C SER A 79 10.11 1.68 -11.38
N HIS A 80 8.96 1.19 -11.85
CA HIS A 80 8.48 1.44 -13.21
C HIS A 80 7.00 1.82 -13.28
N CYS A 81 6.09 0.91 -12.89
CA CYS A 81 4.65 1.11 -13.17
C CYS A 81 4.09 2.35 -12.47
N SER A 82 4.56 2.69 -11.27
CA SER A 82 4.09 3.86 -10.54
C SER A 82 4.58 5.19 -11.08
N LEU A 83 5.58 5.17 -11.97
CA LEU A 83 6.11 6.36 -12.63
C LEU A 83 5.36 6.70 -13.93
N GLN A 84 4.47 5.81 -14.37
CA GLN A 84 3.70 6.00 -15.59
C GLN A 84 2.61 7.07 -15.40
N PRO A 85 2.34 7.91 -16.42
CA PRO A 85 1.40 9.03 -16.30
C PRO A 85 -0.04 8.60 -16.04
N ASP A 86 -0.40 7.37 -16.41
CA ASP A 86 -1.71 6.76 -16.24
C ASP A 86 -1.81 5.90 -14.97
N TYR A 87 -0.79 5.90 -14.10
CA TYR A 87 -0.80 5.10 -12.89
C TYR A 87 -1.88 5.53 -11.90
N LEU A 88 -2.17 6.83 -11.79
CA LEU A 88 -3.26 7.36 -10.96
C LEU A 88 -4.25 8.11 -11.86
N THR A 89 -5.33 7.44 -12.23
CA THR A 89 -6.39 8.05 -13.06
C THR A 89 -7.58 8.52 -12.21
N PRO A 90 -8.34 9.53 -12.67
CA PRO A 90 -9.57 9.96 -11.99
C PRO A 90 -10.63 8.85 -11.84
N GLN A 91 -10.61 7.84 -12.72
CA GLN A 91 -11.52 6.69 -12.69
C GLN A 91 -11.12 5.65 -11.64
N THR A 92 -9.93 5.76 -11.05
CA THR A 92 -9.46 4.85 -10.00
C THR A 92 -10.30 5.04 -8.74
N THR A 93 -10.83 3.95 -8.19
CA THR A 93 -11.58 4.00 -6.93
C THR A 93 -10.71 4.58 -5.81
N LEU A 94 -11.32 5.28 -4.84
CA LEU A 94 -10.57 5.91 -3.75
C LEU A 94 -9.66 4.90 -3.02
N VAL A 95 -10.16 3.67 -2.80
CA VAL A 95 -9.40 2.59 -2.17
C VAL A 95 -8.15 2.24 -2.97
N ASN A 96 -8.31 2.03 -4.27
CA ASN A 96 -7.20 1.65 -5.14
C ASN A 96 -6.22 2.81 -5.31
N ALA A 97 -6.70 4.04 -5.33
CA ALA A 97 -5.85 5.22 -5.42
C ALA A 97 -4.96 5.35 -4.16
N ILE A 98 -5.54 5.22 -2.96
CA ILE A 98 -4.78 5.23 -1.69
C ILE A 98 -3.77 4.08 -1.68
N PHE A 99 -4.20 2.87 -2.06
CA PHE A 99 -3.31 1.70 -2.11
C PHE A 99 -2.14 1.92 -3.08
N ARG A 100 -2.40 2.47 -4.27
CA ARG A 100 -1.39 2.78 -5.28
C ARG A 100 -0.38 3.84 -4.79
N VAL A 101 -0.81 4.84 -4.04
CA VAL A 101 0.07 5.85 -3.40
C VAL A 101 1.01 5.19 -2.39
N PHE A 102 0.50 4.29 -1.55
CA PHE A 102 1.34 3.55 -0.62
C PHE A 102 2.32 2.62 -1.34
N LEU A 103 1.92 1.97 -2.44
CA LEU A 103 2.91 1.20 -3.21
C LEU A 103 4.00 2.12 -3.74
N SER A 104 3.65 3.21 -4.42
CA SER A 104 4.62 4.10 -5.07
C SER A 104 5.58 4.81 -4.11
N ASN A 105 5.20 4.99 -2.84
CA ASN A 105 6.06 5.62 -1.83
C ASN A 105 6.84 4.60 -0.97
N GLY A 106 6.90 3.33 -1.39
CA GLY A 106 7.58 2.27 -0.63
C GLY A 106 6.87 1.90 0.66
N ASN A 107 5.55 2.09 0.73
CA ASN A 107 4.70 1.89 1.89
C ASN A 107 5.08 2.78 3.10
N SER A 108 5.66 3.95 2.82
CA SER A 108 5.93 4.94 3.86
C SER A 108 4.62 5.46 4.44
N PRO A 109 4.43 5.49 5.77
CA PRO A 109 3.15 5.87 6.36
C PRO A 109 2.77 7.33 6.07
N LEU A 110 1.49 7.55 5.70
CA LEU A 110 0.93 8.87 5.34
C LEU A 110 -0.35 9.15 6.12
N THR A 111 -0.60 10.42 6.40
CA THR A 111 -1.85 10.87 7.01
C THR A 111 -2.98 11.04 5.97
N PRO A 112 -4.26 11.05 6.39
CA PRO A 112 -5.36 11.46 5.52
C PRO A 112 -5.18 12.83 4.87
N GLU A 113 -4.46 13.76 5.51
CA GLU A 113 -4.13 15.07 4.95
C GLU A 113 -3.15 14.94 3.78
N ASP A 114 -2.04 14.22 3.99
CA ASP A 114 -1.06 13.94 2.92
C ASP A 114 -1.71 13.24 1.73
N LEU A 115 -2.53 12.21 1.99
CA LEU A 115 -3.27 11.48 0.96
C LEU A 115 -4.27 12.38 0.23
N GLY A 116 -4.88 13.33 0.94
CA GLY A 116 -5.82 14.30 0.37
C GLY A 116 -5.16 15.25 -0.61
N GLU A 117 -3.96 15.72 -0.28
CA GLU A 117 -3.12 16.55 -1.15
C GLU A 117 -2.69 15.78 -2.40
N ILE A 118 -2.14 14.56 -2.22
CA ILE A 118 -1.65 13.73 -3.33
C ILE A 118 -2.78 13.34 -4.30
N LEU A 119 -3.94 12.94 -3.77
CA LEU A 119 -5.06 12.43 -4.57
C LEU A 119 -6.02 13.53 -5.05
N ASN A 120 -5.82 14.77 -4.60
CA ASN A 120 -6.79 15.85 -4.75
C ASN A 120 -8.21 15.39 -4.31
N ARG A 121 -8.31 14.93 -3.06
CA ARG A 121 -9.55 14.42 -2.44
C ARG A 121 -9.70 14.98 -1.03
N PRO A 122 -10.93 15.17 -0.52
CA PRO A 122 -11.10 15.65 0.85
C PRO A 122 -10.53 14.66 1.87
N ALA A 123 -9.59 15.11 2.71
CA ALA A 123 -8.96 14.30 3.76
C ALA A 123 -10.00 13.64 4.69
N ARG A 124 -11.10 14.33 5.00
CA ARG A 124 -12.22 13.78 5.78
C ARG A 124 -12.89 12.57 5.13
N THR A 125 -12.98 12.54 3.79
CA THR A 125 -13.53 11.39 3.05
C THR A 125 -12.60 10.19 3.15
N ILE A 126 -11.29 10.43 3.04
CA ILE A 126 -10.25 9.42 3.20
C ILE A 126 -10.29 8.85 4.63
N LEU A 127 -10.27 9.72 5.64
CA LEU A 127 -10.34 9.33 7.04
C LEU A 127 -11.59 8.50 7.33
N ARG A 128 -12.77 8.93 6.86
CA ARG A 128 -14.03 8.19 7.07
C ARG A 128 -13.99 6.80 6.44
N MET A 129 -13.34 6.66 5.29
CA MET A 129 -13.18 5.38 4.62
C MET A 129 -12.24 4.45 5.41
N LEU A 130 -11.09 4.97 5.85
CA LEU A 130 -10.06 4.19 6.55
C LEU A 130 -10.39 3.90 8.02
N SER A 131 -11.21 4.73 8.64
CA SER A 131 -11.65 4.57 10.05
C SER A 131 -12.92 3.74 10.21
N GLY A 132 -13.47 3.21 9.11
CA GLY A 132 -14.63 2.32 9.16
C GLY A 132 -14.28 0.98 9.82
N GLY A 133 -15.30 0.19 10.17
CA GLY A 133 -15.10 -1.14 10.78
C GLY A 133 -14.51 -2.20 9.84
N ARG A 134 -14.18 -1.84 8.60
CA ARG A 134 -13.61 -2.75 7.59
C ARG A 134 -12.18 -2.33 7.27
N VAL A 135 -11.26 -3.27 7.34
CA VAL A 135 -9.89 -3.11 6.81
C VAL A 135 -9.93 -3.21 5.29
N TYR A 136 -9.54 -2.13 4.61
CA TYR A 136 -9.48 -2.09 3.15
C TYR A 136 -8.08 -2.44 2.69
N LYS A 137 -7.91 -3.61 2.05
CA LYS A 137 -6.66 -3.97 1.35
C LYS A 137 -5.42 -3.92 2.25
N GLY A 138 -5.58 -4.27 3.53
CA GLY A 138 -4.53 -4.20 4.54
C GLY A 138 -4.17 -2.79 4.99
N ILE A 139 -4.86 -1.73 4.56
CA ILE A 139 -4.57 -0.37 5.01
C ILE A 139 -5.03 -0.21 6.46
N ARG A 140 -4.10 0.10 7.35
CA ARG A 140 -4.31 0.18 8.80
C ARG A 140 -3.64 1.42 9.38
N PRO A 141 -4.17 1.96 10.49
CA PRO A 141 -3.49 3.03 11.21
C PRO A 141 -2.17 2.50 11.78
N LEU A 142 -1.12 3.29 11.66
CA LEU A 142 0.12 3.10 12.40
C LEU A 142 -0.18 3.44 13.86
N LEU A 143 -0.15 2.44 14.73
CA LEU A 143 -0.25 2.65 16.16
C LEU A 143 1.15 3.07 16.64
N GLU A 144 1.26 4.27 17.20
CA GLU A 144 2.45 4.67 17.94
C GLU A 144 2.39 3.96 19.30
N ASP A 145 3.44 3.20 19.63
CA ASP A 145 3.65 2.59 20.95
C ASP A 145 3.88 3.64 22.05
#